data_AF-A0A1G1SRV2-F1
#
_entry.id   AF-A0A1G1SRV2-F1
#
_cell.length_a   1.000
_cell.length_b   1.000
_cell.length_c   1.000
_cell.angle_alpha   90.00
_cell.angle_beta   90.00
_cell.angle_gamma   90.00
#
_symmetry.space_group_name_H-M   'P 1'
#
loop_
_entity.id
_entity.type
_entity.pdbx_description
1 polymer ?
#
loop_
_entity_poly.entity_id
_entity_poly.type
_entity_poly.pdbx_seq_one_letter_code
_entity_poly.pdbx_strand_id
1 'polypeptide(L)'
;MGPLAAGLALAGCGHALPPLPGFAPATWRADTYGCQGRRLALLPNLLKAREKLYLTRADDINALLGQPDEEELREGTEKVYIYYLVPGPQCEPGHRRSAAPCLRLHFGPLGTVTEILVDPTAKMAQ
;
A
#
# COMPACT_ATOMS: atom_id res chain seq x y z
N MET A 1 -37.42 34.56 8.76
CA MET A 1 -36.02 34.23 9.09
C MET A 1 -35.79 32.77 8.76
N GLY A 2 -34.94 32.49 7.79
CA GLY A 2 -34.51 31.13 7.48
C GLY A 2 -33.72 31.12 6.19
N PRO A 3 -32.39 31.23 6.23
CA PRO A 3 -31.61 31.02 5.02
C PRO A 3 -31.55 29.51 4.76
N LEU A 4 -31.96 29.13 3.56
CA LEU A 4 -31.66 27.83 2.96
C LEU A 4 -30.14 27.70 2.85
N ALA A 5 -29.56 26.86 3.70
CA ALA A 5 -28.17 26.46 3.59
C ALA A 5 -28.03 25.49 2.40
N ALA A 6 -27.72 26.03 1.22
CA ALA A 6 -27.28 25.24 0.08
C ALA A 6 -25.86 24.75 0.35
N GLY A 7 -25.74 23.50 0.80
CA GLY A 7 -24.45 22.83 0.98
C GLY A 7 -23.78 22.59 -0.36
N LEU A 8 -22.66 23.26 -0.62
CA LEU A 8 -21.75 22.96 -1.72
C LEU A 8 -21.08 21.60 -1.44
N ALA A 9 -21.51 20.56 -2.14
CA ALA A 9 -20.79 19.29 -2.17
C ALA A 9 -19.54 19.45 -3.05
N LEU A 10 -18.36 19.49 -2.42
CA LEU A 10 -17.08 19.38 -3.11
C LEU A 10 -16.90 17.92 -3.55
N ALA A 11 -17.40 17.58 -4.75
CA ALA A 11 -17.00 16.34 -5.42
C ALA A 11 -15.56 16.51 -5.90
N GLY A 12 -14.60 16.06 -5.08
CA GLY A 12 -13.20 15.98 -5.50
C GLY A 12 -13.06 14.97 -6.64
N CYS A 13 -12.36 15.33 -7.71
CA CYS A 13 -12.03 14.45 -8.84
C CYS A 13 -10.95 13.41 -8.44
N GLY A 14 -11.18 12.63 -7.40
CA GLY A 14 -10.38 11.45 -7.08
C GLY A 14 -10.92 10.27 -7.90
N HIS A 15 -10.25 9.93 -9.00
CA HIS A 15 -10.58 8.71 -9.74
C HIS A 15 -10.02 7.53 -8.96
N ALA A 16 -10.91 6.73 -8.37
CA ALA A 16 -10.53 5.48 -7.73
C ALA A 16 -9.76 4.59 -8.72
N LEU A 17 -8.75 3.87 -8.21
CA LEU A 17 -7.97 2.97 -9.04
C LEU A 17 -8.88 1.93 -9.71
N PRO A 18 -8.84 1.75 -11.04
CA PRO A 18 -9.63 0.72 -11.68
C PRO A 18 -9.23 -0.67 -11.16
N PRO A 19 -10.15 -1.65 -11.19
CA PRO A 19 -9.84 -3.02 -10.79
C PRO A 19 -8.59 -3.55 -11.51
N LEU A 20 -7.71 -4.19 -10.74
CA LEU A 20 -6.46 -4.76 -11.24
C LEU A 20 -6.69 -6.22 -11.64
N PRO A 21 -6.52 -6.61 -12.93
CA PRO A 21 -6.79 -7.97 -13.38
C PRO A 21 -5.97 -9.02 -12.62
N GLY A 22 -6.65 -10.03 -12.06
CA GLY A 22 -6.01 -11.12 -11.31
C GLY A 22 -5.47 -10.74 -9.94
N PHE A 23 -5.59 -9.47 -9.52
CA PHE A 23 -5.26 -9.05 -8.17
C PHE A 23 -6.51 -9.18 -7.27
N ALA A 24 -6.32 -9.64 -6.04
CA ALA A 24 -7.39 -9.84 -5.07
C ALA A 24 -7.20 -8.90 -3.86
N PRO A 25 -7.75 -7.67 -3.90
CA PRO A 25 -7.55 -6.66 -2.85
C PRO A 25 -7.98 -7.14 -1.46
N ALA A 26 -9.10 -7.87 -1.37
CA ALA A 26 -9.58 -8.41 -0.10
C ALA A 26 -8.60 -9.43 0.50
N THR A 27 -8.02 -10.30 -0.33
CA THR A 27 -7.04 -11.31 0.10
C THR A 27 -5.73 -10.66 0.55
N TRP A 28 -5.29 -9.61 -0.16
CA TRP A 28 -4.11 -8.83 0.23
C TRP A 28 -4.30 -8.16 1.60
N ARG A 29 -5.44 -7.49 1.79
CA ARG A 29 -5.78 -6.80 3.04
C ARG A 29 -5.95 -7.73 4.23
N ALA A 30 -6.43 -8.95 3.99
CA ALA A 30 -6.60 -9.96 5.03
C ALA A 30 -5.27 -10.58 5.52
N ASP A 31 -4.16 -10.33 4.84
CA ASP A 31 -2.83 -10.82 5.18
C ASP A 31 -1.98 -9.71 5.83
N THR A 32 -2.48 -9.17 6.96
CA THR A 32 -1.77 -8.16 7.75
C THR A 32 -0.36 -8.64 8.11
N TYR A 33 0.66 -7.79 7.98
CA TYR A 33 2.07 -8.13 8.20
C TYR A 33 2.62 -9.24 7.28
N GLY A 34 1.90 -9.68 6.26
CA GLY A 34 2.33 -10.72 5.31
C GLY A 34 2.48 -12.12 5.93
N CYS A 35 1.88 -12.35 7.10
CA CYS A 35 2.11 -13.55 7.92
C CYS A 35 1.54 -14.85 7.32
N GLN A 36 0.65 -14.74 6.34
CA GLN A 36 0.03 -15.88 5.65
C GLN A 36 0.66 -16.12 4.27
N GLY A 37 1.63 -15.30 3.85
CA GLY A 37 2.31 -15.43 2.56
C GLY A 37 1.42 -15.16 1.33
N ARG A 38 0.20 -14.65 1.53
CA ARG A 38 -0.75 -14.36 0.45
C ARG A 38 -0.31 -13.15 -0.35
N ARG A 39 0.30 -12.15 0.30
CA ARG A 39 0.86 -10.98 -0.39
C ARG A 39 1.95 -11.36 -1.37
N LEU A 40 2.87 -12.26 -1.01
CA LEU A 40 3.87 -12.77 -1.95
C LEU A 40 3.23 -13.44 -3.17
N ALA A 41 2.18 -14.25 -2.98
CA ALA A 41 1.48 -14.90 -4.08
C ALA A 41 0.75 -13.92 -5.01
N LEU A 42 0.25 -12.79 -4.48
CA LEU A 42 -0.46 -11.75 -5.23
C LEU A 42 0.45 -10.70 -5.85
N LEU A 43 1.69 -10.59 -5.36
CA LEU A 43 2.67 -9.58 -5.80
C LEU A 43 2.88 -9.56 -7.32
N PRO A 44 3.00 -10.69 -8.05
CA PRO A 44 3.14 -10.64 -9.50
C PRO A 44 1.95 -9.98 -10.21
N ASN A 45 0.72 -10.17 -9.72
CA ASN A 45 -0.47 -9.57 -10.31
C ASN A 45 -0.56 -8.07 -9.99
N LEU A 46 -0.11 -7.66 -8.79
CA LEU A 46 0.05 -6.25 -8.45
C LEU A 46 1.09 -5.56 -9.35
N LEU A 47 2.25 -6.19 -9.54
CA LEU A 47 3.35 -5.65 -10.33
C LEU A 47 3.07 -5.62 -11.85
N LYS A 48 2.22 -6.50 -12.37
CA LYS A 48 1.69 -6.37 -13.75
C LYS A 48 0.95 -5.04 -13.96
N ALA A 49 0.40 -4.46 -12.90
CA ALA A 49 -0.27 -3.17 -12.91
C ALA A 49 0.57 -2.05 -12.31
N ARG A 50 1.90 -2.22 -12.19
CA ARG A 50 2.81 -1.24 -11.57
C ARG A 50 2.64 0.17 -12.12
N GLU A 51 2.50 0.31 -13.44
CA GLU A 51 2.28 1.61 -14.10
C GLU A 51 1.02 2.34 -13.60
N LYS A 52 -0.01 1.59 -13.20
CA LYS A 52 -1.24 2.18 -12.65
C LYS A 52 -1.06 2.68 -11.22
N LEU A 53 -0.09 2.14 -10.48
CA LEU A 53 0.16 2.54 -9.09
C LEU A 53 0.90 3.89 -9.02
N TYR A 54 1.72 4.23 -10.02
CA TYR A 54 2.37 5.54 -10.08
C TYR A 54 1.33 6.66 -10.14
N LEU A 55 1.65 7.79 -9.50
CA LEU A 55 0.79 8.97 -9.38
C LEU A 55 -0.56 8.72 -8.65
N THR A 56 -0.78 7.52 -8.11
CA THR A 56 -1.96 7.20 -7.30
C THR A 56 -1.82 7.82 -5.91
N ARG A 57 -2.91 8.38 -5.38
CA ARG A 57 -2.93 9.00 -4.04
C ARG A 57 -2.85 7.93 -2.96
N ALA A 58 -2.26 8.28 -1.81
CA ALA A 58 -2.18 7.38 -0.66
C ALA A 58 -3.54 6.79 -0.23
N ASP A 59 -4.63 7.56 -0.32
CA ASP A 59 -5.97 7.09 0.02
C ASP A 59 -6.48 6.00 -0.93
N ASP A 60 -6.20 6.12 -2.23
CA ASP A 60 -6.54 5.11 -3.23
C ASP A 60 -5.65 3.86 -3.08
N ILE A 61 -4.37 4.04 -2.73
CA ILE A 61 -3.50 2.93 -2.35
C ILE A 61 -4.04 2.22 -1.11
N ASN A 62 -4.48 2.93 -0.09
CA ASN A 62 -5.10 2.35 1.10
C ASN A 62 -6.42 1.65 0.78
N ALA A 63 -7.23 2.18 -0.14
CA ALA A 63 -8.45 1.52 -0.60
C ALA A 63 -8.15 0.18 -1.32
N LEU A 64 -7.04 0.12 -2.06
CA LEU A 64 -6.59 -1.10 -2.75
C LEU A 64 -5.90 -2.09 -1.78
N LEU A 65 -4.82 -1.67 -1.13
CA LEU A 65 -3.89 -2.52 -0.37
C LEU A 65 -4.19 -2.57 1.13
N GLY A 66 -5.10 -1.73 1.63
CA GLY A 66 -5.30 -1.55 3.06
C GLY A 66 -4.22 -0.69 3.71
N GLN A 67 -4.34 -0.53 5.03
CA GLN A 67 -3.33 0.15 5.84
C GLN A 67 -1.97 -0.54 5.66
N PRO A 68 -0.87 0.23 5.54
CA PRO A 68 0.46 -0.35 5.53
C PRO A 68 0.77 -1.00 6.88
N ASP A 69 1.70 -1.95 6.88
CA ASP A 69 2.16 -2.57 8.11
C ASP A 69 3.04 -1.61 8.91
N GLU A 70 3.81 -0.78 8.20
CA GLU A 70 4.58 0.34 8.75
C GLU A 70 4.43 1.58 7.85
N GLU A 71 4.37 2.74 8.49
CA GLU A 71 4.45 4.04 7.82
C GLU A 71 5.70 4.76 8.33
N GLU A 72 6.59 5.13 7.41
CA GLU A 72 7.78 5.92 7.73
C GLU A 72 7.69 7.32 7.14
N LEU A 73 8.19 8.31 7.88
CA LEU A 73 8.45 9.64 7.37
C LEU A 73 9.95 9.81 7.19
N ARG A 74 10.39 9.99 5.95
CA ARG A 74 11.77 10.29 5.59
C ARG A 74 12.02 11.80 5.56
N GLU A 75 13.29 12.16 5.38
CA GLU A 75 13.74 13.55 5.25
C GLU A 75 12.92 14.27 4.16
N GLY A 76 12.51 15.51 4.42
CA GLY A 76 11.78 16.31 3.43
C GLY A 76 10.31 15.91 3.21
N THR A 77 9.64 15.39 4.25
CA THR A 77 8.20 15.02 4.26
C THR A 77 7.80 13.91 3.28
N GLU A 78 8.77 13.10 2.86
CA GLU A 78 8.49 11.89 2.10
C GLU A 78 7.83 10.85 3.01
N LYS A 79 6.69 10.31 2.58
CA LYS A 79 6.00 9.24 3.28
C LYS A 79 6.31 7.92 2.58
N VAL A 80 6.54 6.86 3.35
CA VAL A 80 6.79 5.51 2.81
C VAL A 80 5.82 4.52 3.44
N TYR A 81 5.04 3.84 2.60
CA TYR A 81 4.20 2.71 3.01
C TYR A 81 4.94 1.41 2.84
N ILE A 82 5.00 0.62 3.90
CA ILE A 82 5.70 -0.66 3.94
C ILE A 82 4.68 -1.79 4.11
N TYR A 83 4.73 -2.77 3.21
CA TYR A 83 3.94 -3.99 3.28
C TYR A 83 4.88 -5.20 3.25
N TYR A 84 4.97 -5.93 4.35
CA TYR A 84 5.71 -7.18 4.41
C TYR A 84 5.11 -8.21 3.45
N LEU A 85 5.97 -8.94 2.76
CA LEU A 85 5.58 -9.93 1.75
C LEU A 85 5.69 -11.36 2.28
N VAL A 86 6.58 -11.60 3.24
CA VAL A 86 6.84 -12.93 3.82
C VAL A 86 6.78 -12.89 5.34
N PRO A 87 6.45 -14.01 6.00
CA PRO A 87 6.45 -14.10 7.45
C PRO A 87 7.83 -13.83 8.05
N GLY A 88 7.86 -13.24 9.25
CA GLY A 88 9.07 -12.94 10.00
C GLY A 88 8.75 -12.42 11.40
N PRO A 89 9.72 -11.81 12.11
CA PRO A 89 9.52 -11.26 13.46
C PRO A 89 8.33 -10.30 13.62
N GLN A 90 7.87 -9.67 12.55
CA GLN A 90 6.69 -8.79 12.55
C GLN A 90 5.37 -9.52 12.82
N CYS A 91 5.36 -10.84 12.67
CA CYS A 91 4.19 -11.70 12.91
C CYS A 91 4.02 -12.11 14.37
N GLU A 92 5.05 -11.92 15.19
CA GLU A 92 5.01 -12.24 16.61
C GLU A 92 4.25 -11.18 17.41
N PRO A 93 3.75 -11.52 18.61
CA PRO A 93 3.19 -10.55 19.53
C PRO A 93 4.11 -9.34 19.72
N GLY A 94 3.55 -8.15 19.55
CA GLY A 94 4.29 -6.89 19.63
C GLY A 94 4.83 -6.37 18.29
N HIS A 95 4.58 -7.08 17.18
CA HIS A 95 4.80 -6.61 15.80
C HIS A 95 6.15 -5.92 15.60
N ARG A 96 7.21 -6.58 16.07
CA ARG A 96 8.56 -6.02 15.99
C ARG A 96 8.96 -5.85 14.53
N ARG A 97 9.50 -4.66 14.24
CA ARG A 97 10.06 -4.36 12.92
C ARG A 97 11.03 -5.46 12.48
N SER A 98 10.95 -5.81 11.21
CA SER A 98 11.61 -6.96 10.61
C SER A 98 12.40 -6.54 9.38
N ALA A 99 13.46 -7.29 9.08
CA ALA A 99 14.18 -7.18 7.81
C ALA A 99 13.61 -8.11 6.72
N ALA A 100 12.43 -8.69 6.96
CA ALA A 100 11.75 -9.54 5.99
C ALA A 100 11.44 -8.77 4.70
N PRO A 101 11.57 -9.42 3.53
CA PRO A 101 11.22 -8.83 2.25
C PRO A 101 9.87 -8.11 2.26
N CYS A 102 9.87 -6.85 1.82
CA CYS A 102 8.69 -6.01 1.78
C CYS A 102 8.55 -5.26 0.45
N LEU A 103 7.31 -4.80 0.18
CA LEU A 103 6.97 -3.80 -0.82
C LEU A 103 7.00 -2.43 -0.13
N ARG A 104 7.71 -1.47 -0.71
CA ARG A 104 7.73 -0.07 -0.27
C ARG A 104 7.17 0.83 -1.36
N LEU A 105 6.22 1.68 -0.98
CA LEU A 105 5.64 2.71 -1.83
C LEU A 105 6.05 4.06 -1.27
N HIS A 106 6.83 4.81 -2.03
CA HIS A 106 7.25 6.15 -1.66
C HIS A 106 6.27 7.17 -2.23
N PHE A 107 5.90 8.15 -1.42
CA PHE A 107 5.00 9.21 -1.80
C PHE A 107 5.74 10.54 -1.85
N GLY A 108 5.66 11.20 -3.01
CA GLY A 108 6.18 12.55 -3.18
C GLY A 108 5.34 13.61 -2.46
N PRO A 109 5.72 14.89 -2.56
CA PRO A 109 5.06 16.00 -1.84
C PRO A 109 3.56 16.17 -2.13
N LEU A 110 3.09 15.66 -3.27
CA LEU A 110 1.67 15.68 -3.64
C LEU A 110 0.85 14.53 -2.99
N GLY A 111 1.49 13.68 -2.19
CA GLY A 111 0.87 12.50 -1.58
C GLY A 111 0.55 11.39 -2.58
N THR A 112 1.30 11.33 -3.68
CA THR A 112 1.14 10.33 -4.75
C THR A 112 2.38 9.47 -4.91
N VAL A 113 2.21 8.22 -5.37
CA VAL A 113 3.31 7.27 -5.52
C VAL A 113 4.33 7.75 -6.56
N THR A 114 5.58 7.91 -6.14
CA THR A 114 6.72 8.29 -6.98
C THR A 114 7.73 7.16 -7.17
N GLU A 115 7.82 6.24 -6.21
CA GLU A 115 8.71 5.09 -6.29
C GLU A 115 8.07 3.83 -5.71
N ILE A 116 8.40 2.69 -6.31
CA ILE A 116 7.93 1.36 -5.92
C ILE A 116 9.14 0.45 -5.81
N LEU A 117 9.48 0.04 -4.60
CA LEU A 117 10.60 -0.84 -4.31
C LEU A 117 10.08 -2.18 -3.79
N VAL A 118 10.69 -3.27 -4.25
CA VAL A 118 10.36 -4.63 -3.83
C VAL A 118 11.66 -5.32 -3.44
N ASP A 119 11.73 -5.80 -2.21
CA ASP A 119 12.90 -6.57 -1.78
C ASP A 119 13.00 -7.90 -2.54
N PRO A 120 14.23 -8.40 -2.78
CA PRO A 120 14.43 -9.73 -3.34
C PRO A 120 13.79 -10.81 -2.45
N THR A 121 12.88 -11.60 -3.01
CA THR A 121 12.19 -12.70 -2.30
C THR A 121 12.85 -14.07 -2.55
N ALA A 122 13.83 -14.14 -3.46
CA ALA A 122 14.48 -15.38 -3.90
C ALA A 122 15.70 -15.82 -3.05
N LYS A 123 16.11 -15.05 -2.03
CA LYS A 123 17.33 -15.32 -1.25
C LYS A 123 17.09 -15.30 0.26
N MET A 124 16.39 -16.30 0.78
CA MET A 124 16.56 -16.79 2.17
C MET A 124 16.35 -18.32 2.26
N ALA A 125 16.71 -19.03 1.19
CA ALA A 125 16.73 -20.49 1.09
C ALA A 125 18.12 -20.99 0.64
N GLN A 126 19.18 -20.42 1.21
CA GLN A 126 20.55 -20.91 1.14
C GLN A 126 21.10 -20.96 2.56
#